data_AF-A0A0F9DF08-F1
#
_entry.id   AF-A0A0F9DF08-F1
#
_cell.length_a   1.000
_cell.length_b   1.000
_cell.length_c   1.000
_cell.angle_alpha   90.00
_cell.angle_beta   90.00
_cell.angle_gamma   90.00
#
_symmetry.space_group_name_H-M   'P 1'
#
loop_
_entity.id
_entity.type
_entity.pdbx_description
1 polymer ?
#
loop_
_entity_poly.entity_id
_entity_poly.type
_entity_poly.pdbx_seq_one_letter_code
_entity_poly.pdbx_strand_id
1 'polypeptide(L)'
;SSDDVNRMFALLSQKEELYKLHSNLTEIASGDLLKVLSELDTEEQGIDSPVELISYLIKEAENNDYTEEDALILMLNYLEKEDLTEIIKLLIGTSSGELLNLLLNLDTEQNNIRYLDDLYKYLIEQASFNDFTEEDVIRLFLNLLKIVEQEPIVQEIITPTQIEEKEKGGKGWIFLLFGGLALILLIFLFVRRKESDKEDETV
;
A
#
# COMPACT_ATOMS: atom_id res chain seq x y z
N SER A 1 -27.30 -27.41 2.62
CA SER A 1 -26.30 -27.58 3.70
C SER A 1 -25.78 -26.22 4.12
N SER A 2 -25.16 -26.09 5.30
CA SER A 2 -24.39 -24.87 5.65
C SER A 2 -23.30 -24.58 4.60
N ASP A 3 -22.81 -25.61 3.92
CA ASP A 3 -21.80 -25.51 2.86
C ASP A 3 -22.32 -24.78 1.61
N ASP A 4 -23.59 -24.94 1.26
CA ASP A 4 -24.18 -24.31 0.07
C ASP A 4 -24.31 -22.79 0.25
N VAL A 5 -24.63 -22.37 1.48
CA VAL A 5 -24.75 -20.95 1.84
C VAL A 5 -23.38 -20.27 1.78
N ASN A 6 -22.35 -20.89 2.38
CA ASN A 6 -20.99 -20.36 2.34
C ASN A 6 -20.45 -20.24 0.92
N ARG A 7 -20.73 -21.24 0.07
CA ARG A 7 -20.38 -21.20 -1.36
C ARG A 7 -21.09 -20.07 -2.10
N MET A 8 -22.38 -19.88 -1.84
CA MET A 8 -23.14 -18.80 -2.46
C MET A 8 -22.61 -17.43 -2.05
N PHE A 9 -22.26 -17.24 -0.77
CA PHE A 9 -21.61 -15.99 -0.32
C PHE A 9 -20.26 -15.76 -1.00
N ALA A 10 -19.41 -16.78 -1.11
CA ALA A 10 -18.12 -16.66 -1.78
C ALA A 10 -18.27 -16.31 -3.28
N LEU A 11 -19.29 -16.85 -3.96
CA LEU A 11 -19.59 -16.51 -5.35
C LEU A 11 -20.11 -15.08 -5.50
N LEU A 12 -20.96 -14.62 -4.58
CA LEU A 12 -21.49 -13.26 -4.61
C LEU A 12 -20.38 -12.22 -4.35
N SER A 13 -19.46 -12.48 -3.42
CA SER A 13 -18.29 -11.61 -3.16
C SER A 13 -17.44 -11.44 -4.40
N GLN A 14 -17.07 -12.56 -5.04
CA GLN A 14 -16.25 -12.53 -6.27
C GLN A 14 -16.94 -11.77 -7.41
N LYS A 15 -18.25 -11.97 -7.59
CA LYS A 15 -19.01 -11.21 -8.59
C LYS A 15 -19.04 -9.72 -8.28
N GLU A 16 -19.24 -9.35 -7.01
CA GLU A 16 -19.22 -7.95 -6.58
C GLU A 16 -17.85 -7.30 -6.84
N GLU A 17 -16.76 -7.99 -6.51
CA GLU A 17 -15.39 -7.56 -6.76
C GLU A 17 -15.14 -7.36 -8.27
N LEU A 18 -15.55 -8.32 -9.11
CA LEU A 18 -15.45 -8.21 -10.57
C LEU A 18 -16.22 -7.00 -11.11
N TYR A 19 -17.48 -6.81 -10.73
CA TYR A 19 -18.26 -5.67 -11.21
C TYR A 19 -17.68 -4.34 -10.75
N LYS A 20 -17.19 -4.29 -9.51
CA LYS A 20 -16.52 -3.11 -8.97
C LYS A 20 -15.25 -2.81 -9.74
N LEU A 21 -14.41 -3.81 -10.03
CA LEU A 21 -13.22 -3.63 -10.84
C LEU A 21 -13.60 -3.14 -12.25
N HIS A 22 -14.51 -3.84 -12.93
CA HIS A 22 -14.96 -3.49 -14.28
C HIS A 22 -15.45 -2.04 -14.35
N SER A 23 -16.29 -1.61 -13.40
CA SER A 23 -16.77 -0.24 -13.31
C SER A 23 -15.62 0.76 -13.12
N ASN A 24 -14.68 0.49 -12.21
CA ASN A 24 -13.56 1.39 -11.94
C ASN A 24 -12.61 1.50 -13.14
N LEU A 25 -12.28 0.38 -13.78
CA LEU A 25 -11.46 0.37 -15.00
C LEU A 25 -12.15 1.17 -16.11
N THR A 26 -13.46 1.00 -16.28
CA THR A 26 -14.24 1.76 -17.27
C THR A 26 -14.21 3.26 -16.98
N GLU A 27 -14.25 3.68 -15.70
CA GLU A 27 -14.20 5.08 -15.31
C GLU A 27 -12.86 5.76 -15.65
N ILE A 28 -11.74 5.04 -15.49
CA ILE A 28 -10.39 5.58 -15.72
C ILE A 28 -9.85 5.29 -17.13
N ALA A 29 -10.49 4.41 -17.89
CA ALA A 29 -10.10 4.06 -19.24
C ALA A 29 -10.34 5.22 -20.23
N SER A 30 -9.60 5.17 -21.33
CA SER A 30 -9.78 6.08 -22.46
C SER A 30 -9.57 5.34 -23.78
N GLY A 31 -9.93 5.99 -24.90
CA GLY A 31 -9.70 5.44 -26.24
C GLY A 31 -10.38 4.09 -26.48
N ASP A 32 -9.67 3.17 -27.12
CA ASP A 32 -10.19 1.85 -27.50
C ASP A 32 -10.40 0.92 -26.31
N LEU A 33 -9.60 1.06 -25.24
CA LEU A 33 -9.84 0.33 -23.98
C LEU A 33 -11.19 0.69 -23.36
N LEU A 34 -11.55 1.98 -23.33
CA LEU A 34 -12.85 2.41 -22.82
C LEU A 34 -13.99 1.83 -23.65
N LYS A 35 -13.83 1.79 -24.97
CA LYS A 35 -14.82 1.22 -25.87
C LYS A 35 -15.03 -0.26 -25.57
N VAL A 36 -13.94 -1.04 -25.50
CA VAL A 36 -14.00 -2.47 -25.17
C VAL A 36 -14.66 -2.68 -23.81
N LEU A 37 -14.24 -1.95 -22.77
CA LEU A 37 -14.82 -2.07 -21.43
C LEU A 37 -16.29 -1.69 -21.37
N SER A 38 -16.73 -0.70 -22.15
CA SER A 38 -18.13 -0.26 -22.18
C SER A 38 -19.05 -1.24 -22.92
N GLU A 39 -18.51 -2.00 -23.87
CA GLU A 39 -19.23 -3.00 -24.67
C GLU A 39 -19.13 -4.41 -24.08
N LEU A 40 -18.21 -4.63 -23.13
CA LEU A 40 -17.94 -5.93 -22.52
C LEU A 40 -19.08 -6.40 -21.61
N ASP A 41 -19.67 -7.55 -21.96
CA ASP A 41 -20.48 -8.36 -21.06
C ASP A 41 -19.60 -9.47 -20.46
N THR A 42 -19.26 -9.34 -19.18
CA THR A 42 -18.38 -10.30 -18.49
C THR A 42 -19.02 -11.69 -18.37
N GLU A 43 -20.34 -11.79 -18.25
CA GLU A 43 -21.03 -13.08 -18.15
C GLU A 43 -21.06 -13.81 -19.49
N GLU A 44 -21.29 -13.08 -20.59
CA GLU A 44 -21.26 -13.65 -21.95
C GLU A 44 -19.86 -14.17 -22.32
N GLN A 45 -18.81 -13.47 -21.89
CA GLN A 45 -17.42 -13.88 -22.12
C GLN A 45 -16.92 -14.96 -21.15
N GLY A 46 -17.72 -15.34 -20.15
CA GLY A 46 -17.31 -16.31 -19.12
C GLY A 46 -16.16 -15.78 -18.24
N ILE A 47 -16.15 -14.49 -17.99
CA ILE A 47 -15.22 -13.82 -17.07
C ILE A 47 -15.87 -13.80 -15.70
N ASP A 48 -15.36 -14.63 -14.79
CA ASP A 48 -15.93 -14.83 -13.46
C ASP A 48 -15.04 -14.24 -12.36
N SER A 49 -13.86 -13.71 -12.70
CA SER A 49 -12.94 -13.09 -11.75
C SER A 49 -12.23 -11.84 -12.28
N PRO A 50 -11.79 -10.95 -11.39
CA PRO A 50 -10.97 -9.79 -11.74
C PRO A 50 -9.70 -10.09 -12.54
N VAL A 51 -9.02 -11.19 -12.22
CA VAL A 51 -7.81 -11.63 -12.94
C VAL A 51 -8.14 -12.06 -14.36
N GLU A 52 -9.27 -12.74 -14.55
CA GLU A 52 -9.75 -13.11 -15.88
C GLU A 52 -10.14 -11.87 -16.69
N LEU A 53 -10.69 -10.83 -16.05
CA LEU A 53 -10.97 -9.56 -16.74
C LEU A 53 -9.70 -8.92 -17.28
N ILE A 54 -8.64 -8.78 -16.48
CA ILE A 54 -7.37 -8.21 -16.97
C ILE A 54 -6.74 -9.12 -18.03
N SER A 55 -6.77 -10.44 -17.81
CA SER A 55 -6.23 -11.41 -18.77
C SER A 55 -6.97 -11.38 -20.10
N TYR A 56 -8.29 -11.14 -20.07
CA TYR A 56 -9.11 -10.93 -21.26
C TYR A 56 -8.68 -9.67 -22.01
N LEU A 57 -8.49 -8.54 -21.32
CA LEU A 57 -8.06 -7.29 -21.95
C LEU A 57 -6.67 -7.44 -22.60
N ILE A 58 -5.72 -8.08 -21.92
CA ILE A 58 -4.39 -8.35 -22.49
C ILE A 58 -4.53 -9.17 -23.78
N LYS A 59 -5.31 -10.25 -23.74
CA LYS A 59 -5.50 -11.13 -24.91
C LYS A 59 -6.22 -10.42 -26.07
N GLU A 60 -7.21 -9.58 -25.79
CA GLU A 60 -7.98 -8.88 -26.81
C GLU A 60 -7.24 -7.69 -27.43
N ALA A 61 -6.09 -7.29 -26.87
CA ALA A 61 -5.23 -6.26 -27.47
C ALA A 61 -4.86 -6.59 -28.92
N GLU A 62 -4.61 -7.85 -29.27
CA GLU A 62 -4.28 -8.26 -30.65
C GLU A 62 -5.40 -7.97 -31.67
N ASN A 63 -6.65 -7.90 -31.21
CA ASN A 63 -7.84 -7.73 -32.06
C ASN A 63 -8.41 -6.30 -32.04
N ASN A 64 -7.81 -5.41 -31.25
CA ASN A 64 -8.30 -4.06 -31.02
C ASN A 64 -7.17 -3.04 -31.18
N ASP A 65 -7.51 -1.75 -31.16
CA ASP A 65 -6.55 -0.66 -31.38
C ASP A 65 -5.87 -0.19 -30.07
N TYR A 66 -5.49 -1.14 -29.19
CA TYR A 66 -4.70 -0.90 -27.97
C TYR A 66 -3.67 -2.02 -27.75
N THR A 67 -2.68 -1.80 -26.88
CA THR A 67 -1.60 -2.75 -26.61
C THR A 67 -1.79 -3.51 -25.29
N GLU A 68 -1.11 -4.65 -25.13
CA GLU A 68 -1.06 -5.37 -23.85
C GLU A 68 -0.56 -4.47 -22.70
N GLU A 69 0.41 -3.59 -23.00
CA GLU A 69 0.94 -2.60 -22.06
C GLU A 69 -0.14 -1.61 -21.64
N ASP A 70 -1.01 -1.15 -22.55
CA ASP A 70 -2.11 -0.23 -22.21
C ASP A 70 -3.08 -0.89 -21.21
N ALA A 71 -3.41 -2.17 -21.40
CA ALA A 71 -4.27 -2.92 -20.49
C ALA A 71 -3.63 -3.09 -19.10
N LEU A 72 -2.33 -3.36 -19.06
CA LEU A 72 -1.57 -3.47 -17.81
C LEU A 72 -1.47 -2.12 -17.11
N ILE A 73 -1.12 -1.04 -17.80
CA ILE A 73 -1.07 0.31 -17.23
C ILE A 73 -2.43 0.71 -16.64
N LEU A 74 -3.54 0.36 -17.31
CA LEU A 74 -4.88 0.60 -16.78
C LEU A 74 -5.10 -0.09 -15.43
N MET A 75 -4.68 -1.36 -15.30
CA MET A 75 -4.70 -2.09 -14.02
C MET A 75 -3.80 -1.42 -12.97
N LEU A 76 -2.58 -0.98 -13.34
CA LEU A 76 -1.68 -0.33 -12.40
C LEU A 76 -2.23 1.00 -11.89
N ASN A 77 -2.87 1.79 -12.76
CA ASN A 77 -3.54 3.04 -12.38
C ASN A 77 -4.70 2.79 -11.41
N TYR A 78 -5.41 1.66 -11.54
CA TYR A 78 -6.42 1.26 -10.58
C TYR A 78 -5.81 0.94 -9.20
N LEU A 79 -4.65 0.28 -9.18
CA LEU A 79 -3.92 -0.09 -7.96
C LEU A 79 -3.10 1.06 -7.34
N GLU A 80 -2.90 2.17 -8.05
CA GLU A 80 -2.09 3.33 -7.60
C GLU A 80 -2.64 4.00 -6.32
N LYS A 81 -3.84 3.64 -5.87
CA LYS A 81 -4.39 4.08 -4.58
C LYS A 81 -3.60 3.53 -3.38
N GLU A 82 -2.83 2.48 -3.58
CA GLU A 82 -2.02 1.83 -2.54
C GLU A 82 -0.62 2.44 -2.44
N ASP A 83 -0.03 2.37 -1.25
CA ASP A 83 1.35 2.82 -1.02
C ASP A 83 2.33 1.90 -1.76
N LEU A 84 3.22 2.47 -2.58
CA LEU A 84 4.20 1.73 -3.38
C LEU A 84 5.06 0.80 -2.51
N THR A 85 5.41 1.21 -1.29
CA THR A 85 6.21 0.39 -0.36
C THR A 85 5.43 -0.83 0.09
N GLU A 86 4.14 -0.68 0.39
CA GLU A 86 3.28 -1.80 0.73
C GLU A 86 3.09 -2.74 -0.46
N ILE A 87 2.88 -2.19 -1.67
CA ILE A 87 2.83 -3.02 -2.89
C ILE A 87 4.11 -3.83 -3.06
N ILE A 88 5.30 -3.21 -2.95
CA ILE A 88 6.57 -3.94 -3.07
C ILE A 88 6.66 -5.08 -2.06
N LYS A 89 6.20 -4.90 -0.82
CA LYS A 89 6.15 -5.99 0.17
C LYS A 89 5.22 -7.14 -0.26
N LEU A 90 4.06 -6.83 -0.84
CA LEU A 90 3.15 -7.84 -1.38
C LEU A 90 3.76 -8.60 -2.56
N LEU A 91 4.46 -7.89 -3.45
CA LEU A 91 5.19 -8.49 -4.56
C LEU A 91 6.35 -9.39 -4.07
N ILE A 92 7.08 -8.98 -3.03
CA ILE A 92 8.08 -9.82 -2.37
C ILE A 92 7.42 -11.10 -1.81
N GLY A 93 6.25 -10.97 -1.18
CA GLY A 93 5.52 -12.11 -0.61
C GLY A 93 5.00 -13.13 -1.63
N THR A 94 4.88 -12.74 -2.91
CA THR A 94 4.34 -13.57 -4.00
C THR A 94 5.35 -13.96 -5.07
N SER A 95 6.53 -13.35 -5.05
CA SER A 95 7.61 -13.65 -5.99
C SER A 95 8.46 -14.84 -5.55
N SER A 96 9.26 -15.34 -6.47
CA SER A 96 10.24 -16.41 -6.22
C SER A 96 11.44 -16.26 -7.14
N GLY A 97 12.50 -17.04 -6.89
CA GLY A 97 13.69 -17.08 -7.76
C GLY A 97 14.42 -15.74 -7.87
N GLU A 98 14.92 -15.44 -9.07
CA GLU A 98 15.66 -14.19 -9.32
C GLU A 98 14.79 -12.94 -9.25
N LEU A 99 13.49 -13.05 -9.56
CA LEU A 99 12.56 -11.93 -9.41
C LEU A 99 12.42 -11.52 -7.94
N LEU A 100 12.34 -12.49 -7.02
CA LEU A 100 12.36 -12.22 -5.58
C LEU A 100 13.68 -11.58 -5.14
N ASN A 101 14.82 -12.11 -5.61
CA ASN A 101 16.13 -11.54 -5.29
C ASN A 101 16.23 -10.08 -5.75
N LEU A 102 15.75 -9.78 -6.95
CA LEU A 102 15.71 -8.42 -7.48
C LEU A 102 14.86 -7.50 -6.58
N LEU A 103 13.64 -7.92 -6.23
CA LEU A 103 12.74 -7.14 -5.39
C LEU A 103 13.28 -6.90 -3.97
N LEU A 104 13.96 -7.89 -3.38
CA LEU A 104 14.60 -7.75 -2.05
C LEU A 104 15.75 -6.75 -2.03
N ASN A 105 16.43 -6.57 -3.16
CA ASN A 105 17.55 -5.64 -3.31
C ASN A 105 17.16 -4.34 -4.03
N LEU A 106 15.86 -4.13 -4.27
CA LEU A 106 15.36 -2.97 -5.00
C LEU A 106 15.54 -1.70 -4.17
N ASP A 107 16.24 -0.72 -4.74
CA ASP A 107 16.31 0.64 -4.25
C ASP A 107 15.48 1.55 -5.18
N THR A 108 14.29 1.93 -4.73
CA THR A 108 13.36 2.73 -5.54
C THR A 108 13.89 4.14 -5.80
N GLU A 109 14.63 4.74 -4.87
CA GLU A 109 15.20 6.08 -5.05
C GLU A 109 16.33 6.06 -6.08
N GLN A 110 17.25 5.09 -5.95
CA GLN A 110 18.38 4.95 -6.87
C GLN A 110 17.93 4.69 -8.31
N ASN A 111 16.85 3.95 -8.50
CA ASN A 111 16.31 3.61 -9.81
C ASN A 111 15.21 4.59 -10.28
N ASN A 112 14.95 5.67 -9.54
CA ASN A 112 13.91 6.66 -9.82
C ASN A 112 12.51 6.05 -10.06
N ILE A 113 12.16 5.05 -9.26
CA ILE A 113 10.85 4.40 -9.26
C ILE A 113 9.95 5.14 -8.27
N ARG A 114 8.96 5.87 -8.76
CA ARG A 114 8.06 6.69 -7.93
C ARG A 114 6.64 6.17 -7.93
N TYR A 115 6.24 5.52 -9.00
CA TYR A 115 4.90 5.02 -9.22
C TYR A 115 4.92 3.53 -9.56
N LEU A 116 3.74 2.92 -9.57
CA LEU A 116 3.61 1.51 -9.84
C LEU A 116 3.95 1.16 -11.29
N ASP A 117 3.64 2.05 -12.23
CA ASP A 117 4.01 1.88 -13.64
C ASP A 117 5.53 2.01 -13.86
N ASP A 118 6.22 2.87 -13.10
CA ASP A 118 7.68 2.92 -13.08
C ASP A 118 8.26 1.57 -12.64
N LEU A 119 7.69 0.97 -11.58
CA LEU A 119 8.13 -0.32 -11.07
C LEU A 119 7.94 -1.42 -12.11
N TYR A 120 6.77 -1.45 -12.74
CA TYR A 120 6.49 -2.40 -13.82
C TYR A 120 7.52 -2.28 -14.96
N LYS A 121 7.71 -1.06 -15.49
CA LYS A 121 8.67 -0.79 -16.58
C LYS A 121 10.10 -1.21 -16.19
N TYR A 122 10.51 -0.89 -14.96
CA TYR A 122 11.81 -1.30 -14.44
C TYR A 122 11.96 -2.83 -14.44
N LEU A 123 10.97 -3.57 -13.94
CA LEU A 123 11.04 -5.03 -13.88
C LEU A 123 11.07 -5.66 -15.28
N ILE A 124 10.33 -5.11 -16.24
CA ILE A 124 10.37 -5.54 -17.64
C ILE A 124 11.77 -5.31 -18.24
N GLU A 125 12.38 -4.15 -18.00
CA GLU A 125 13.75 -3.88 -18.45
C GLU A 125 14.75 -4.87 -17.83
N GLN A 126 14.61 -5.17 -16.53
CA GLN A 126 15.47 -6.11 -15.82
C GLN A 126 15.31 -7.56 -16.30
N ALA A 127 14.14 -7.95 -16.83
CA ALA A 127 13.91 -9.30 -17.34
C ALA A 127 14.91 -9.67 -18.46
N SER A 128 15.34 -8.69 -19.27
CA SER A 128 16.32 -8.92 -20.34
C SER A 128 17.74 -9.25 -19.85
N PHE A 129 18.04 -8.98 -18.57
CA PHE A 129 19.37 -9.12 -17.98
C PHE A 129 19.45 -10.17 -16.87
N ASN A 130 18.32 -10.75 -16.49
CA ASN A 130 18.19 -11.67 -15.37
C ASN A 130 17.48 -12.97 -15.82
N ASP A 131 17.42 -13.96 -14.92
CA ASP A 131 16.82 -15.28 -15.21
C ASP A 131 15.31 -15.30 -14.88
N PHE A 132 14.56 -14.34 -15.42
CA PHE A 132 13.09 -14.31 -15.40
C PHE A 132 12.55 -13.63 -16.66
N THR A 133 11.28 -13.88 -16.99
CA THR A 133 10.66 -13.39 -18.24
C THR A 133 9.68 -12.25 -17.99
N GLU A 134 9.32 -11.52 -19.04
CA GLU A 134 8.23 -10.53 -19.02
C GLU A 134 6.91 -11.16 -18.52
N GLU A 135 6.61 -12.37 -18.98
CA GLU A 135 5.46 -13.15 -18.52
C GLU A 135 5.49 -13.42 -17.00
N ASP A 136 6.67 -13.59 -16.40
CA ASP A 136 6.79 -13.73 -14.94
C ASP A 136 6.48 -12.42 -14.21
N VAL A 137 6.84 -11.27 -14.80
CA VAL A 137 6.48 -9.94 -14.29
C VAL A 137 4.97 -9.71 -14.41
N ILE A 138 4.37 -10.00 -15.57
CA ILE A 138 2.92 -9.89 -15.77
C ILE A 138 2.17 -10.74 -14.75
N ARG A 139 2.57 -12.00 -14.59
CA ARG A 139 1.97 -12.91 -13.60
C ARG A 139 2.11 -12.39 -12.16
N LEU A 140 3.24 -11.77 -11.83
CA LEU A 140 3.47 -11.16 -10.52
C LEU A 140 2.43 -10.07 -10.24
N PHE A 141 2.18 -9.15 -11.18
CA PHE A 141 1.16 -8.10 -11.01
C PHE A 141 -0.28 -8.62 -11.07
N LEU A 142 -0.57 -9.65 -11.87
CA LEU A 142 -1.88 -10.31 -11.83
C LEU A 142 -2.15 -11.00 -10.48
N ASN A 143 -1.11 -11.51 -9.83
CA ASN A 143 -1.24 -12.06 -8.47
C ASN A 143 -1.44 -10.99 -7.40
N LEU A 144 -0.90 -9.77 -7.60
CA LEU A 144 -1.17 -8.64 -6.72
C LEU A 144 -2.67 -8.32 -6.67
N LEU A 145 -3.34 -8.31 -7.83
CA LEU A 145 -4.79 -8.07 -7.92
C LEU A 145 -5.59 -9.05 -7.04
N LYS A 146 -5.22 -10.34 -7.07
CA LYS A 146 -5.85 -11.38 -6.22
C LYS A 146 -5.73 -11.10 -4.73
N ILE A 147 -4.62 -10.48 -4.30
CA ILE A 147 -4.37 -10.21 -2.88
C ILE A 147 -5.14 -8.98 -2.43
N VAL A 148 -5.05 -7.89 -3.20
CA VAL A 148 -5.70 -6.62 -2.87
C VAL A 148 -7.22 -6.80 -2.74
N GLU A 149 -7.81 -7.71 -3.50
CA GLU A 149 -9.24 -8.02 -3.43
C GLU A 149 -9.63 -8.91 -2.25
N GLN A 150 -8.71 -9.75 -1.77
CA GLN A 150 -8.95 -10.69 -0.67
C GLN A 150 -8.73 -10.10 0.72
N GLU A 151 -8.26 -8.86 0.84
CA GLU A 151 -8.22 -8.15 2.12
C GLU A 151 -9.67 -7.86 2.56
N PRO A 152 -10.22 -8.58 3.57
CA PRO A 152 -11.52 -8.19 4.10
C PRO A 152 -11.37 -6.77 4.61
N ILE A 153 -12.28 -5.89 4.19
CA ILE A 153 -12.45 -4.55 4.74
C ILE A 153 -12.64 -4.70 6.25
N VAL A 154 -11.55 -4.70 7.02
CA VAL A 154 -11.55 -4.44 8.46
C VAL A 154 -11.58 -2.91 8.61
N GLN A 155 -12.56 -2.28 7.97
CA GLN A 155 -12.96 -0.92 8.25
C GLN A 155 -14.46 -0.99 8.56
N GLU A 156 -14.83 -0.52 9.75
CA GLU A 156 -16.18 -0.53 10.35
C GLU A 156 -16.62 -1.75 11.19
N ILE A 157 -15.77 -2.20 12.11
CA ILE A 157 -16.27 -2.45 13.49
C ILE A 157 -15.39 -1.72 14.52
N ILE A 158 -14.97 -0.50 14.19
CA ILE A 158 -14.72 0.50 15.24
C ILE A 158 -15.95 1.38 15.23
N THR A 159 -17.03 0.88 15.81
CA THR A 159 -18.02 1.77 16.40
C THR A 159 -17.21 2.74 17.26
N PRO A 160 -17.42 4.07 17.19
CA PRO A 160 -16.90 4.95 18.23
C PRO A 160 -17.57 4.49 19.51
N THR A 161 -16.90 3.58 20.23
CA THR A 161 -17.22 3.30 21.61
C THR A 161 -17.02 4.63 22.26
N GLN A 162 -18.15 5.23 22.64
CA GLN A 162 -18.19 6.46 23.39
C GLN A 162 -17.12 6.34 24.47
N ILE A 163 -16.08 7.15 24.33
CA ILE A 163 -15.12 7.34 25.42
C ILE A 163 -15.98 7.98 26.49
N GLU A 164 -16.51 7.16 27.40
CA GLU A 164 -16.84 7.62 28.72
C GLU A 164 -15.59 8.33 29.22
N GLU A 165 -15.75 9.64 29.36
CA GLU A 165 -14.84 10.56 29.96
C GLU A 165 -14.56 10.11 31.41
N LYS A 166 -13.66 9.14 31.56
CA LYS A 166 -13.10 8.81 32.87
C LYS A 166 -11.95 9.76 33.11
N GLU A 167 -12.31 10.97 33.54
CA GLU A 167 -11.44 11.73 34.42
C GLU A 167 -10.91 10.81 35.53
N LYS A 168 -9.61 10.52 35.50
CA LYS A 168 -8.72 10.61 36.67
C LYS A 168 -7.31 10.11 36.35
N GLY A 169 -6.35 11.02 36.51
CA GLY A 169 -5.09 10.71 37.16
C GLY A 169 -3.95 10.20 36.28
N GLY A 170 -3.33 11.10 35.53
CA GLY A 170 -2.10 10.79 34.78
C GLY A 170 -1.11 11.96 34.64
N LYS A 171 -1.22 13.01 35.47
CA LYS A 171 -0.22 14.10 35.56
C LYS A 171 1.02 13.64 36.35
N GLY A 172 1.74 12.64 35.85
CA GLY A 172 2.89 12.03 36.54
C GLY A 172 4.28 12.43 36.00
N TRP A 173 4.40 12.90 34.75
CA TRP A 173 5.72 13.07 34.12
C TRP A 173 6.16 14.52 33.89
N ILE A 174 5.23 15.49 33.91
CA ILE A 174 5.59 16.90 33.66
C ILE A 174 6.36 17.51 34.86
N PHE A 175 6.29 16.90 36.05
CA PHE A 175 7.07 17.35 37.22
C PHE A 175 8.56 16.98 37.16
N LEU A 176 8.98 16.02 36.32
CA LEU A 176 10.40 15.63 36.23
C LEU A 176 11.26 16.62 35.43
N LEU A 177 10.68 17.37 34.49
CA LEU A 177 11.42 18.38 33.71
C LEU A 177 11.63 19.69 34.48
N PHE A 178 10.71 20.08 35.37
CA PHE A 178 10.86 21.30 36.17
C PHE A 178 11.65 21.09 37.48
N GLY A 179 11.69 19.88 38.02
CA GLY A 179 12.47 19.57 39.24
C GLY A 179 13.99 19.66 39.05
N GLY A 180 14.50 19.28 37.89
CA GLY A 180 15.95 19.33 37.59
C GLY A 180 16.50 20.76 37.47
N LEU A 181 15.73 21.67 36.88
CA LEU A 181 16.18 23.04 36.64
C LEU A 181 16.19 23.90 37.92
N ALA A 182 15.27 23.65 38.85
CA ALA A 182 15.24 24.31 40.15
C ALA A 182 16.43 23.91 41.05
N LEU A 183 16.91 22.67 40.94
CA LEU A 183 18.04 22.17 41.73
C LEU A 183 19.37 22.77 41.25
N ILE A 184 19.54 22.97 39.95
CA ILE A 184 20.70 23.68 39.37
C ILE A 184 20.70 25.16 39.80
N LEU A 185 19.54 25.82 39.82
CA LEU A 185 19.41 27.20 40.30
C LEU A 185 19.70 27.34 41.80
N LEU A 186 19.32 26.37 42.63
CA LEU A 186 19.64 26.36 44.06
C LEU A 186 21.13 26.16 44.33
N ILE A 187 21.81 25.27 43.59
CA ILE A 187 23.27 25.11 43.68
C ILE A 187 23.98 26.40 43.26
N PHE A 188 23.53 27.03 42.17
CA PHE A 188 24.11 28.29 41.69
C PHE A 188 23.93 29.44 42.70
N LEU A 189 22.76 29.54 43.34
CA LEU A 189 22.52 30.54 44.41
C LEU A 189 23.37 30.29 45.67
N PHE A 190 23.65 29.03 46.02
CA PHE A 190 24.45 28.72 47.20
C PHE A 190 25.96 28.98 46.98
N VAL A 191 26.47 28.75 45.76
CA VAL A 191 27.87 29.07 45.43
C VAL A 191 28.09 30.59 45.44
N ARG A 192 27.15 31.38 44.92
CA ARG A 192 27.28 32.84 44.87
C ARG A 192 27.24 33.52 46.25
N ARG A 193 26.62 32.90 47.26
CA ARG A 193 26.54 33.48 48.61
C ARG A 193 27.85 33.34 49.42
N LYS A 194 28.79 32.48 49.00
CA LYS A 194 30.04 32.23 49.74
C LYS A 194 31.15 33.24 49.46
N GLU A 195 30.99 34.15 48.49
CA GLU A 195 32.03 35.14 48.15
C GLU A 195 31.88 36.49 48.88
N SER A 196 30.79 36.75 49.62
CA SER A 196 30.60 38.04 50.31
C SER A 196 31.16 38.13 51.74
N ASP A 197 31.75 37.07 52.30
CA ASP A 197 32.27 37.09 53.68
C ASP A 197 33.81 37.21 53.75
N LYS A 198 34.47 37.77 52.73
CA LYS A 198 35.94 37.95 52.71
C LYS A 198 36.43 39.39 52.55
N GLU A 199 35.58 40.37 52.76
CA GLU A 199 35.99 41.78 52.85
C GLU A 199 35.56 42.33 54.22
N ASP A 200 36.21 41.88 55.28
CA ASP A 200 36.29 42.60 56.57
C ASP A 200 37.41 41.96 57.42
N GLU A 201 38.64 41.95 56.91
CA GLU A 201 39.83 41.70 57.74
C GLU A 201 41.08 42.34 57.12
N THR A 202 41.02 43.65 56.90
CA THR A 202 42.22 44.51 56.77
C THR A 202 41.97 45.87 57.44
N VAL A 203 42.10 45.89 58.77
CA VAL A 203 42.50 47.07 59.55
C VAL A 203 43.68 46.69 60.42
#